data_AF-A0A8S3WF48-F1
#
_entry.id   AF-A0A8S3WF48-F1
#
_cell.length_a   1.000
_cell.length_b   1.000
_cell.length_c   1.000
_cell.angle_alpha   90.00
_cell.angle_beta   90.00
_cell.angle_gamma   90.00
#
_symmetry.space_group_name_H-M   'P 1'
#
loop_
_entity.id
_entity.type
_entity.pdbx_description
1 polymer ?
#
loop_
_entity_poly.entity_id
_entity_poly.type
_entity_poly.pdbx_seq_one_letter_code
_entity_poly.pdbx_strand_id
1 'polypeptide(L)'
;MTMKCRLLESNGAKVSTAGCATGHSSAIPAWRRRIEERIAKARALIGRLICFRSGNNRPIIVRTVRMAFAGTNVSLSQQDITQKLTERIDDLKQRIAAWGKRIRRYTERSTQFNQNRLFQSDQKRLYESLERPMVSGTGQATPNQADTVAFWRGLWSEPVNHSEGPWTEVVASQCASITPMDPVIITPDDVAEAVRRAPNWKSPGLDGLHHYWLKGFTVCHSMLARQFQEVFKKVAPKPLHYWDHSFGS
;
A
#
# COMPACT_ATOMS: atom_id res chain seq x y z
N MET A 1 -35.06 49.83 1.67
CA MET A 1 -34.35 48.89 2.56
C MET A 1 -34.16 47.60 1.80
N THR A 2 -32.99 47.42 1.21
CA THR A 2 -32.73 46.35 0.24
C THR A 2 -31.44 45.66 0.67
N MET A 3 -31.57 44.50 1.33
CA MET A 3 -30.44 43.66 1.67
C MET A 3 -30.04 42.81 0.47
N LYS A 4 -28.85 43.06 -0.08
CA LYS A 4 -28.12 42.13 -0.95
C LYS A 4 -27.09 41.41 -0.08
N CYS A 5 -27.39 40.20 0.38
CA CYS A 5 -26.39 39.28 0.90
C CYS A 5 -25.67 38.63 -0.28
N ARG A 6 -24.42 39.02 -0.51
CA ARG A 6 -23.50 38.36 -1.44
C ARG A 6 -22.78 37.25 -0.65
N LEU A 7 -23.22 36.01 -0.81
CA LEU A 7 -22.47 34.81 -0.41
C LEU A 7 -21.18 34.77 -1.25
N LEU A 8 -20.04 34.89 -0.60
CA LEU A 8 -18.74 34.51 -1.16
C LEU A 8 -18.46 33.08 -0.68
N GLU A 9 -18.53 32.14 -1.60
CA GLU A 9 -18.03 30.79 -1.43
C GLU A 9 -16.50 30.84 -1.29
N SER A 10 -16.01 30.53 -0.08
CA SER A 10 -14.60 30.35 0.18
C SER A 10 -14.14 29.02 -0.43
N ASN A 11 -13.63 29.07 -1.65
CA ASN A 11 -12.85 27.98 -2.24
C ASN A 11 -11.59 27.74 -1.40
N GLY A 12 -11.49 26.55 -0.82
CA GLY A 12 -10.39 26.10 0.02
C GLY A 12 -9.06 25.89 -0.72
N ALA A 13 -8.48 26.98 -1.23
CA ALA A 13 -7.10 27.00 -1.70
C ALA A 13 -6.17 27.32 -0.52
N LYS A 14 -5.36 26.36 -0.09
CA LYS A 14 -4.22 26.62 0.79
C LYS A 14 -3.23 27.51 0.04
N VAL A 15 -3.14 28.77 0.44
CA VAL A 15 -2.03 29.66 0.08
C VAL A 15 -0.77 29.10 0.72
N SER A 16 0.08 28.47 -0.09
CA SER A 16 1.40 27.99 0.35
C SER A 16 2.32 29.19 0.48
N THR A 17 2.46 29.71 1.70
CA THR A 17 3.57 30.61 2.04
C THR A 17 4.88 29.88 1.83
N ALA A 18 5.78 30.48 1.04
CA ALA A 18 7.13 30.00 0.78
C ALA A 18 7.94 29.90 2.09
N GLY A 19 7.80 28.78 2.79
CA GLY A 19 8.72 28.35 3.83
C GLY A 19 9.96 27.80 3.17
N CYS A 20 11.12 28.35 3.52
CA CYS A 20 12.45 27.87 3.15
C CYS A 20 12.52 26.35 3.38
N ALA A 21 12.39 25.57 2.30
CA ALA A 21 12.53 24.13 2.34
C ALA A 21 14.02 23.84 2.50
N THR A 22 14.48 23.74 3.75
CA THR A 22 15.74 23.07 4.05
C THR A 22 15.59 21.63 3.57
N GLY A 23 16.13 21.35 2.38
CA GLY A 23 16.15 20.01 1.83
C GLY A 23 16.82 19.08 2.83
N HIS A 24 16.03 18.28 3.54
CA HIS A 24 16.54 17.10 4.22
C HIS A 24 17.01 16.14 3.13
N SER A 25 18.25 16.32 2.68
CA SER A 25 19.01 15.27 2.04
C SER A 25 18.81 14.01 2.89
N SER A 26 18.33 12.93 2.28
CA SER A 26 18.08 11.65 2.93
C SER A 26 19.41 11.09 3.44
N ALA A 27 19.86 11.59 4.58
CA ALA A 27 21.13 11.24 5.15
C ALA A 27 21.12 9.74 5.43
N ILE A 28 22.19 9.05 5.01
CA ILE A 28 22.37 7.62 5.23
C ILE A 28 22.10 7.33 6.72
N PRO A 29 21.14 6.43 7.04
CA PRO A 29 20.78 6.16 8.42
C PRO A 29 21.99 5.78 9.26
N ALA A 30 22.03 6.27 10.51
CA ALA A 30 23.17 6.03 11.39
C ALA A 30 23.49 4.53 11.60
N TRP A 31 22.47 3.65 11.55
CA TRP A 31 22.68 2.21 11.60
C TRP A 31 23.45 1.68 10.37
N ARG A 32 23.18 2.21 9.17
CA ARG A 32 23.80 1.77 7.93
C ARG A 32 25.27 2.17 7.89
N ARG A 33 25.54 3.43 8.24
CA ARG A 33 26.91 3.97 8.34
C ARG A 33 27.78 3.16 9.30
N ARG A 34 27.27 2.83 10.49
CA ARG A 34 27.99 2.01 11.48
C ARG A 34 28.36 0.62 10.95
N ILE A 35 27.47 -0.01 10.17
CA ILE A 35 27.76 -1.34 9.60
C ILE A 35 28.76 -1.22 8.45
N GLU A 36 28.63 -0.21 7.59
CA GLU A 36 29.57 0.08 6.51
C GLU A 36 30.98 0.37 7.04
N GLU A 37 31.10 1.15 8.12
CA GLU A 37 32.38 1.40 8.81
C GLU A 37 33.00 0.10 9.36
N ARG A 38 32.19 -0.81 9.92
CA ARG A 38 32.69 -2.13 10.38
C ARG A 38 33.19 -2.97 9.22
N ILE A 39 32.47 -2.97 8.10
CA ILE A 39 32.90 -3.65 6.87
C ILE A 39 34.22 -3.06 6.37
N ALA A 40 34.34 -1.73 6.32
CA ALA A 40 35.56 -1.04 5.88
C ALA A 40 36.77 -1.38 6.77
N LYS A 41 36.61 -1.33 8.09
CA LYS A 41 37.65 -1.71 9.06
C LYS A 41 38.07 -3.18 8.89
N ALA A 42 37.11 -4.09 8.70
CA ALA A 42 37.41 -5.51 8.46
C ALA A 42 38.15 -5.74 7.14
N ARG A 43 37.76 -5.06 6.05
CA ARG A 43 38.48 -5.13 4.76
C ARG A 43 39.92 -4.62 4.88
N ALA A 44 40.12 -3.50 5.57
CA ALA A 44 41.46 -2.95 5.82
C ALA A 44 42.32 -3.93 6.64
N LEU A 45 41.73 -4.60 7.64
CA LEU A 45 42.43 -5.61 8.42
C LEU A 45 42.80 -6.84 7.58
N ILE A 46 41.86 -7.36 6.76
CA ILE A 46 42.14 -8.46 5.82
C ILE A 46 43.34 -8.11 4.93
N GLY A 47 43.37 -6.90 4.34
CA GLY A 47 44.49 -6.45 3.52
C GLY A 47 45.83 -6.50 4.27
N ARG A 48 45.87 -6.04 5.53
CA ARG A 48 47.09 -6.09 6.36
C ARG A 48 47.51 -7.52 6.70
N LEU A 49 46.56 -8.41 6.99
CA LEU A 49 46.84 -9.84 7.25
C LEU A 49 47.40 -10.54 6.00
N ILE A 50 46.87 -10.23 4.81
CA ILE A 50 47.39 -10.74 3.54
C ILE A 50 48.81 -10.23 3.30
N CYS A 51 49.07 -8.94 3.48
CA CYS A 51 50.42 -8.38 3.32
C CYS A 51 51.44 -9.05 4.25
N PHE A 52 51.07 -9.29 5.51
CA PHE A 52 51.93 -9.99 6.47
C PHE A 52 52.20 -11.43 6.04
N ARG A 53 51.16 -12.16 5.59
CA ARG A 53 51.28 -13.52 5.05
C ARG A 53 52.20 -13.59 3.83
N SER A 54 52.23 -12.55 2.99
CA SER A 54 53.14 -12.43 1.84
C SER A 54 54.59 -12.10 2.23
N GLY A 55 54.94 -12.02 3.52
CA GLY A 55 56.30 -11.76 4.01
C GLY A 55 56.61 -10.29 4.33
N ASN A 56 55.62 -9.39 4.32
CA ASN A 56 55.85 -7.99 4.65
C ASN A 56 55.88 -7.75 6.17
N ASN A 57 57.10 -7.59 6.70
CA ASN A 57 57.36 -7.41 8.13
C ASN A 57 57.56 -5.95 8.58
N ARG A 58 56.99 -4.97 7.85
CA ARG A 58 57.04 -3.57 8.29
C ARG A 58 56.43 -3.42 9.71
N PRO A 59 57.04 -2.62 10.61
CA PRO A 59 56.61 -2.52 12.00
C PRO A 59 55.13 -2.19 12.19
N ILE A 60 54.57 -1.35 11.32
CA ILE A 60 53.16 -0.96 11.33
C ILE A 60 52.21 -2.13 11.04
N ILE A 61 52.60 -3.03 10.12
CA ILE A 61 51.83 -4.23 9.77
C ILE A 61 51.91 -5.20 10.94
N VAL A 62 53.13 -5.50 11.42
CA VAL A 62 53.36 -6.40 12.56
C VAL A 62 52.58 -5.95 13.80
N ARG A 63 52.60 -4.65 14.13
CA ARG A 63 51.81 -4.08 15.24
C ARG A 63 50.31 -4.30 15.04
N THR A 64 49.82 -4.10 13.81
CA THR A 64 48.39 -4.30 13.52
C THR A 64 48.00 -5.78 13.65
N VAL A 65 48.82 -6.70 13.15
CA VAL A 65 48.58 -8.15 13.27
C VAL A 65 48.59 -8.54 14.74
N ARG A 66 49.56 -8.07 15.54
CA ARG A 66 49.60 -8.29 16.99
C ARG A 66 48.31 -7.83 17.68
N MET A 67 47.79 -6.66 17.32
CA MET A 67 46.51 -6.16 17.84
C MET A 67 45.31 -6.97 17.37
N ALA A 68 45.35 -7.54 16.16
CA ALA A 68 44.26 -8.36 15.63
C ALA A 68 44.07 -9.69 16.39
N PHE A 69 45.15 -10.17 17.01
CA PHE A 69 45.24 -11.34 17.88
C PHE A 69 45.39 -10.98 19.37
N ALA A 70 45.26 -9.70 19.74
CA ALA A 70 45.32 -9.31 21.15
C ALA A 70 44.22 -10.02 21.95
N GLY A 71 44.59 -10.61 23.08
CA GLY A 71 43.70 -11.42 23.91
C GLY A 71 43.46 -12.85 23.41
N THR A 72 44.14 -13.27 22.34
CA THR A 72 44.24 -14.69 21.93
C THR A 72 45.62 -15.23 22.25
N ASN A 73 45.74 -16.54 22.52
CA ASN A 73 47.01 -17.21 22.83
C ASN A 73 47.90 -17.45 21.59
N VAL A 74 47.80 -16.58 20.57
CA VAL A 74 48.51 -16.71 19.29
C VAL A 74 49.74 -15.81 19.30
N SER A 75 50.92 -16.42 19.20
CA SER A 75 52.18 -15.73 19.02
C SER A 75 52.60 -15.75 17.56
N LEU A 76 53.12 -14.62 17.07
CA LEU A 76 53.57 -14.47 15.68
C LEU A 76 54.78 -15.35 15.34
N SER A 77 55.45 -15.91 16.34
CA SER A 77 56.60 -16.81 16.19
C SER A 77 56.22 -18.29 16.13
N GLN A 78 54.94 -18.64 16.30
CA GLN A 78 54.51 -20.04 16.24
C GLN A 78 54.57 -20.60 14.82
N GLN A 79 54.86 -21.89 14.69
CA GLN A 79 54.92 -22.57 13.38
C GLN A 79 53.57 -22.57 12.64
N ASP A 80 52.45 -22.56 13.36
CA ASP A 80 51.09 -22.61 12.81
C ASP A 80 50.50 -21.22 12.46
N ILE A 81 51.29 -20.13 12.56
CA ILE A 81 50.81 -18.77 12.36
C ILE A 81 50.13 -18.56 11.00
N THR A 82 50.62 -19.20 9.94
CA THR A 82 50.04 -19.11 8.59
C THR A 82 48.62 -19.67 8.53
N GLN A 83 48.35 -20.75 9.27
CA GLN A 83 47.02 -21.33 9.38
C GLN A 83 46.11 -20.39 10.19
N LYS A 84 46.58 -19.90 11.35
CA LYS A 84 45.84 -18.95 12.19
C LYS A 84 45.49 -17.65 11.45
N LEU A 85 46.37 -17.16 10.59
CA LEU A 85 46.10 -16.01 9.73
C LEU A 85 44.98 -16.31 8.72
N THR A 86 44.97 -17.51 8.15
CA THR A 86 43.94 -17.94 7.19
C THR A 86 42.57 -18.04 7.85
N GLU A 87 42.49 -18.73 9.00
CA GLU A 87 41.29 -18.82 9.83
C GLU A 87 40.75 -17.42 10.16
N ARG A 88 41.64 -16.50 10.59
CA ARG A 88 41.25 -15.14 10.92
C ARG A 88 40.75 -14.33 9.72
N ILE A 89 41.35 -14.53 8.55
CA ILE A 89 40.89 -13.89 7.30
C ILE A 89 39.49 -14.39 6.94
N ASP A 90 39.25 -15.70 7.03
CA ASP A 90 37.96 -16.29 6.69
C ASP A 90 36.86 -15.89 7.68
N ASP A 91 37.15 -15.83 8.97
CA ASP A 91 36.26 -15.24 9.99
C ASP A 91 35.82 -13.81 9.62
N LEU A 92 36.76 -12.98 9.17
CA LEU A 92 36.47 -11.60 8.77
C LEU A 92 35.63 -11.56 7.49
N LYS A 93 35.89 -12.44 6.51
CA LYS A 93 35.05 -12.57 5.31
C LYS A 93 33.62 -12.99 5.68
N GLN A 94 33.46 -13.96 6.56
CA GLN A 94 32.15 -14.40 7.05
C GLN A 94 31.41 -13.26 7.75
N ARG A 95 32.10 -12.50 8.60
CA ARG A 95 31.53 -11.30 9.26
C ARG A 95 31.10 -10.23 8.26
N ILE A 96 31.91 -9.95 7.24
CA ILE A 96 31.57 -9.00 6.17
C ILE A 96 30.29 -9.47 5.43
N ALA A 97 30.21 -10.76 5.08
CA ALA A 97 29.04 -11.32 4.43
C ALA A 97 27.78 -11.20 5.31
N ALA A 98 27.90 -11.49 6.62
CA ALA A 98 26.81 -11.35 7.58
C ALA A 98 26.34 -9.88 7.73
N TRP A 99 27.28 -8.93 7.80
CA TRP A 99 26.97 -7.51 7.83
C TRP A 99 26.31 -7.01 6.54
N GLY A 100 26.76 -7.49 5.37
CA GLY A 100 26.12 -7.21 4.09
C GLY A 100 24.66 -7.71 4.04
N LYS A 101 24.42 -8.95 4.49
CA LYS A 101 23.06 -9.51 4.64
C LYS A 101 22.20 -8.67 5.59
N ARG A 102 22.79 -8.17 6.68
CA ARG A 102 22.09 -7.30 7.64
C ARG A 102 21.67 -5.98 7.02
N ILE A 103 22.54 -5.33 6.24
CA ILE A 103 22.20 -4.10 5.51
C ILE A 103 21.04 -4.37 4.56
N ARG A 104 21.14 -5.41 3.74
CA ARG A 104 20.09 -5.80 2.80
C ARG A 104 18.73 -5.97 3.49
N ARG A 105 18.67 -6.79 4.54
CA ARG A 105 17.45 -7.06 5.31
C ARG A 105 16.81 -5.79 5.87
N TYR A 106 17.62 -4.88 6.40
CA TYR A 106 17.10 -3.65 7.01
C TYR A 106 16.60 -2.67 5.97
N THR A 107 17.28 -2.56 4.83
CA THR A 107 16.81 -1.78 3.70
C THR A 107 15.51 -2.33 3.15
N GLU A 108 15.42 -3.63 2.88
CA GLU A 108 14.20 -4.31 2.40
C GLU A 108 13.03 -4.08 3.36
N ARG A 109 13.25 -4.25 4.67
CA ARG A 109 12.22 -3.99 5.68
C ARG A 109 11.73 -2.53 5.65
N SER A 110 12.65 -1.58 5.55
CA SER A 110 12.30 -0.16 5.49
C SER A 110 11.51 0.16 4.22
N THR A 111 11.91 -0.40 3.08
CA THR A 111 11.22 -0.25 1.80
C THR A 111 9.82 -0.85 1.88
N GLN A 112 9.69 -2.08 2.37
CA GLN A 112 8.41 -2.76 2.52
C GLN A 112 7.46 -2.00 3.45
N PHE A 113 7.96 -1.50 4.58
CA PHE A 113 7.17 -0.66 5.49
C PHE A 113 6.64 0.58 4.79
N ASN A 114 7.50 1.29 4.04
CA ASN A 114 7.10 2.49 3.32
C ASN A 114 6.11 2.17 2.19
N GLN A 115 6.31 1.08 1.44
CA GLN A 115 5.41 0.62 0.39
C GLN A 115 4.04 0.23 0.95
N ASN A 116 4.00 -0.51 2.07
CA ASN A 116 2.74 -0.88 2.72
C ASN A 116 1.99 0.33 3.25
N ARG A 117 2.72 1.31 3.81
CA ARG A 117 2.11 2.57 4.26
C ARG A 117 1.54 3.36 3.10
N LEU A 118 2.26 3.40 1.97
CA LEU A 118 1.79 4.04 0.75
C LEU A 118 0.58 3.29 0.18
N PHE A 119 0.58 1.95 0.18
CA PHE A 119 -0.57 1.15 -0.25
C PHE A 119 -1.84 1.47 0.54
N GLN A 120 -1.74 1.64 1.86
CA GLN A 120 -2.91 1.94 2.70
C GLN A 120 -3.45 3.36 2.50
N SER A 121 -2.58 4.32 2.16
CA SER A 121 -2.94 5.73 2.07
C SER A 121 -3.23 6.22 0.65
N ASP A 122 -2.43 5.78 -0.33
CA ASP A 122 -2.50 6.17 -1.74
C ASP A 122 -1.98 5.02 -2.63
N GLN A 123 -2.88 4.09 -2.96
CA GLN A 123 -2.57 2.93 -3.81
C GLN A 123 -2.06 3.37 -5.18
N LYS A 124 -2.64 4.44 -5.76
CA LYS A 124 -2.28 4.94 -7.08
C LYS A 124 -0.80 5.33 -7.12
N ARG A 125 -0.34 6.11 -6.15
CA ARG A 125 1.08 6.49 -6.06
C ARG A 125 2.02 5.31 -5.90
N LEU A 126 1.60 4.26 -5.19
CA LEU A 126 2.42 3.03 -5.11
C LEU A 126 2.55 2.39 -6.49
N TYR A 127 1.44 2.16 -7.19
CA TYR A 127 1.48 1.54 -8.51
C TYR A 127 2.25 2.39 -9.52
N GLU A 128 2.05 3.71 -9.52
CA GLU A 128 2.87 4.64 -10.32
C GLU A 128 4.37 4.49 -10.02
N SER A 129 4.74 4.36 -8.74
CA SER A 129 6.15 4.16 -8.35
C SER A 129 6.72 2.81 -8.77
N LEU A 130 5.89 1.78 -8.92
CA LEU A 130 6.28 0.44 -9.38
C LEU A 130 6.38 0.37 -10.90
N GLU A 131 5.48 1.04 -11.61
CA GLU A 131 5.42 1.09 -13.08
C GLU A 131 6.46 2.04 -13.67
N ARG A 132 6.82 3.12 -12.95
CA ARG A 132 7.78 4.12 -13.41
C ARG A 132 8.97 4.25 -12.45
N PRO A 133 9.88 3.25 -12.40
CA PRO A 133 11.15 3.44 -11.73
C PRO A 133 11.98 4.45 -12.54
N MET A 134 11.88 5.74 -12.22
CA MET A 134 12.65 6.85 -12.82
C MET A 134 12.38 7.18 -14.30
N VAL A 135 11.13 7.47 -14.66
CA VAL A 135 10.87 8.37 -15.80
C VAL A 135 10.24 9.64 -15.24
N SER A 136 11.10 10.62 -14.95
CA SER A 136 10.69 12.00 -14.75
C SER A 136 9.89 12.45 -15.97
N GLY A 137 8.62 12.79 -15.77
CA GLY A 137 7.89 13.71 -16.63
C GLY A 137 7.79 13.33 -18.11
N THR A 138 7.19 12.19 -18.44
CA THR A 138 6.34 12.17 -19.63
C THR A 138 4.90 12.07 -19.15
N GLY A 139 4.28 13.25 -19.07
CA GLY A 139 2.84 13.36 -18.91
C GLY A 139 2.20 12.64 -20.07
N GLN A 140 1.84 11.38 -19.87
CA GLN A 140 0.72 10.83 -20.61
C GLN A 140 -0.44 11.71 -20.18
N ALA A 141 -0.81 12.65 -21.06
CA ALA A 141 -1.97 13.48 -20.87
C ALA A 141 -3.12 12.52 -20.57
N THR A 142 -3.61 12.55 -19.34
CA THR A 142 -4.85 11.88 -18.99
C THR A 142 -5.88 12.32 -20.04
N PRO A 143 -6.57 11.39 -20.72
CA PRO A 143 -7.56 11.76 -21.71
C PRO A 143 -8.52 12.76 -21.08
N ASN A 144 -8.85 13.81 -21.82
CA ASN A 144 -9.78 14.83 -21.36
C ASN A 144 -11.10 14.15 -20.94
N GLN A 145 -11.68 14.62 -19.83
CA GLN A 145 -12.94 14.07 -19.32
C GLN A 145 -14.04 14.15 -20.38
N ALA A 146 -14.09 15.25 -21.14
CA ALA A 146 -15.06 15.44 -22.22
C ALA A 146 -14.90 14.37 -23.32
N ASP A 147 -13.66 14.11 -23.75
CA ASP A 147 -13.37 13.12 -24.81
C ASP A 147 -13.72 11.70 -24.35
N THR A 148 -13.45 11.39 -23.08
CA THR A 148 -13.80 10.09 -22.47
C THR A 148 -15.32 9.91 -22.40
N VAL A 149 -16.05 10.94 -21.97
CA VAL A 149 -17.51 10.92 -21.92
C VAL A 149 -18.10 10.80 -23.32
N ALA A 150 -17.57 11.53 -24.31
CA ALA A 150 -18.04 11.46 -25.70
C ALA A 150 -17.84 10.06 -26.30
N PHE A 151 -16.67 9.45 -26.07
CA PHE A 151 -16.37 8.09 -26.50
C PHE A 151 -17.38 7.07 -25.94
N TRP A 152 -17.58 7.05 -24.61
CA TRP A 152 -18.52 6.10 -23.99
C TRP A 152 -19.98 6.39 -24.34
N ARG A 153 -20.35 7.67 -24.49
CA ARG A 153 -21.69 8.08 -24.92
C ARG A 153 -22.02 7.57 -26.33
N GLY A 154 -21.07 7.64 -27.27
CA GLY A 154 -21.27 7.08 -28.60
C GLY A 154 -21.48 5.56 -28.61
N LEU A 155 -20.90 4.85 -27.63
CA LEU A 155 -21.04 3.39 -27.53
C LEU A 155 -22.36 2.95 -26.86
N TRP A 156 -22.80 3.68 -25.84
CA TRP A 156 -23.88 3.24 -24.95
C TRP A 156 -25.13 4.12 -24.95
N SER A 157 -25.05 5.32 -25.53
CA SER A 157 -26.11 6.34 -25.43
C SER A 157 -26.53 6.87 -26.78
N GLU A 158 -26.19 6.21 -27.89
CA GLU A 158 -26.90 6.46 -29.14
C GLU A 158 -28.38 6.11 -28.90
N PRO A 159 -29.30 7.08 -28.99
CA PRO A 159 -30.70 6.83 -28.76
C PRO A 159 -31.24 6.01 -29.92
N VAL A 160 -31.24 4.70 -29.77
CA VAL A 160 -31.99 3.81 -30.63
C VAL A 160 -33.45 3.92 -30.17
N ASN A 161 -34.30 4.49 -31.02
CA ASN A 161 -35.74 4.48 -30.81
C ASN A 161 -36.21 3.02 -30.76
N HIS A 162 -36.36 2.49 -29.56
CA HIS A 162 -37.01 1.20 -29.34
C HIS A 162 -38.51 1.44 -29.42
N SER A 163 -39.16 1.01 -30.50
CA SER A 163 -40.60 0.81 -30.47
C SER A 163 -40.85 -0.45 -29.66
N GLU A 164 -41.34 -0.29 -28.43
CA GLU A 164 -41.83 -1.41 -27.63
C GLU A 164 -42.83 -2.20 -28.48
N GLY A 165 -42.52 -3.47 -28.74
CA GLY A 165 -43.39 -4.33 -29.53
C GLY A 165 -44.65 -4.71 -28.75
N PRO A 166 -45.67 -5.29 -29.41
CA PRO A 166 -46.92 -5.74 -28.78
C PRO A 166 -46.71 -6.74 -27.63
N TRP A 167 -45.52 -7.34 -27.52
CA TRP A 167 -45.15 -8.28 -26.47
C TRP A 167 -45.19 -7.64 -25.07
N THR A 168 -44.99 -6.34 -24.93
CA THR A 168 -45.06 -5.65 -23.63
C THR A 168 -46.48 -5.67 -23.06
N GLU A 169 -47.49 -5.47 -23.91
CA GLU A 169 -48.91 -5.57 -23.56
C GLU A 169 -49.30 -7.02 -23.24
N VAL A 170 -48.74 -7.98 -23.99
CA VAL A 170 -48.92 -9.42 -23.72
C VAL A 170 -48.31 -9.81 -22.38
N VAL A 171 -47.10 -9.35 -22.05
CA VAL A 171 -46.46 -9.61 -20.75
C VAL A 171 -47.20 -8.89 -19.62
N ALA A 172 -47.62 -7.64 -19.83
CA ALA A 172 -48.39 -6.89 -18.83
C ALA A 172 -49.72 -7.58 -18.50
N SER A 173 -50.45 -8.08 -19.52
CA SER A 173 -51.68 -8.84 -19.33
C SER A 173 -51.46 -10.19 -18.66
N GLN A 174 -50.38 -10.91 -18.99
CA GLN A 174 -49.98 -12.14 -18.28
C GLN A 174 -49.64 -11.86 -16.81
N CYS A 175 -48.88 -10.78 -16.54
CA CYS A 175 -48.49 -10.38 -15.20
C CYS A 175 -49.64 -9.78 -14.38
N ALA A 176 -50.72 -9.30 -14.99
CA ALA A 176 -51.88 -8.74 -14.28
C ALA A 176 -52.56 -9.77 -13.35
N SER A 177 -52.43 -11.06 -13.68
CA SER A 177 -52.94 -12.17 -12.87
C SER A 177 -52.01 -12.60 -11.72
N ILE A 178 -50.78 -12.05 -11.67
CA ILE A 178 -49.77 -12.42 -10.69
C ILE A 178 -49.93 -11.52 -9.47
N THR A 179 -50.17 -12.14 -8.31
CA THR A 179 -50.19 -11.43 -7.03
C THR A 179 -48.84 -10.74 -6.80
N PRO A 180 -48.83 -9.42 -6.47
CA PRO A 180 -47.60 -8.73 -6.12
C PRO A 180 -46.87 -9.44 -4.97
N MET A 181 -45.55 -9.49 -5.03
CA MET A 181 -44.75 -10.04 -3.93
C MET A 181 -44.97 -9.20 -2.66
N ASP A 182 -45.15 -9.90 -1.54
CA ASP A 182 -45.28 -9.25 -0.24
C ASP A 182 -44.05 -8.37 0.08
N PRO A 183 -44.24 -7.29 0.87
CA PRO A 183 -43.14 -6.41 1.24
C PRO A 183 -42.07 -7.21 2.01
N VAL A 184 -40.85 -7.25 1.45
CA VAL A 184 -39.71 -7.88 2.09
C VAL A 184 -39.23 -6.99 3.23
N ILE A 185 -39.33 -7.52 4.46
CA ILE A 185 -38.86 -6.86 5.69
C ILE A 185 -37.64 -7.62 6.19
N ILE A 186 -36.50 -6.95 6.26
CA ILE A 186 -35.26 -7.52 6.80
C ILE A 186 -35.27 -7.32 8.32
N THR A 187 -35.31 -8.43 9.05
CA THR A 187 -35.32 -8.45 10.51
C THR A 187 -33.92 -8.67 11.09
N PRO A 188 -33.70 -8.38 12.39
CA PRO A 188 -32.43 -8.70 13.06
C PRO A 188 -32.11 -10.20 13.04
N ASP A 189 -33.13 -11.06 13.06
CA ASP A 189 -32.95 -12.52 13.02
C ASP A 189 -32.44 -12.98 11.66
N ASP A 190 -32.88 -12.35 10.57
CA ASP A 190 -32.35 -12.60 9.23
C ASP A 190 -30.87 -12.27 9.14
N VAL A 191 -30.45 -11.16 9.77
CA VAL A 191 -29.03 -10.76 9.86
C VAL A 191 -28.25 -11.75 10.72
N ALA A 192 -28.79 -12.19 11.86
CA ALA A 192 -28.16 -13.16 12.73
C ALA A 192 -27.93 -14.50 12.00
N GLU A 193 -28.93 -14.99 11.27
CA GLU A 193 -28.83 -16.23 10.51
C GLU A 193 -27.84 -16.11 9.34
N ALA A 194 -27.85 -14.99 8.63
CA ALA A 194 -26.88 -14.72 7.56
C ALA A 194 -25.43 -14.67 8.09
N VAL A 195 -25.21 -13.95 9.19
CA VAL A 195 -23.88 -13.82 9.83
C VAL A 195 -23.42 -15.16 10.41
N ARG A 196 -24.33 -15.97 10.98
CA ARG A 196 -24.04 -17.32 11.49
C ARG A 196 -23.46 -18.22 10.40
N ARG A 197 -24.03 -18.20 9.20
CA ARG A 197 -23.59 -18.99 8.04
C ARG A 197 -22.27 -18.50 7.44
N ALA A 198 -21.87 -17.24 7.68
CA ALA A 198 -20.65 -16.69 7.13
C ALA A 198 -19.39 -17.30 7.78
N PRO A 199 -18.31 -17.59 7.02
CA PRO A 199 -17.06 -18.12 7.56
C PRO A 199 -16.32 -17.07 8.39
N ASN A 200 -15.86 -17.47 9.59
CA ASN A 200 -15.31 -16.56 10.62
C ASN A 200 -14.19 -15.64 10.13
N TRP A 201 -13.26 -16.18 9.34
CA TRP A 201 -12.00 -15.52 8.96
C TRP A 201 -11.96 -15.09 7.49
N LYS A 202 -13.11 -14.79 6.89
CA LYS A 202 -13.12 -14.17 5.55
C LYS A 202 -12.55 -12.76 5.61
N SER A 203 -11.92 -12.33 4.51
CA SER A 203 -11.36 -10.98 4.39
C SER A 203 -12.42 -9.93 4.74
N PRO A 204 -12.09 -8.96 5.61
CA PRO A 204 -13.03 -7.93 6.03
C PRO A 204 -13.21 -6.89 4.93
N GLY A 205 -14.28 -6.12 5.01
CA GLY A 205 -14.54 -5.02 4.09
C GLY A 205 -13.69 -3.78 4.42
N LEU A 206 -14.11 -2.64 3.87
CA LEU A 206 -13.51 -1.32 4.15
C LEU A 206 -13.53 -0.95 5.64
N ASP A 207 -14.44 -1.55 6.40
CA ASP A 207 -14.61 -1.40 7.85
C ASP A 207 -13.61 -2.21 8.68
N GLY A 208 -12.87 -3.15 8.06
CA GLY A 208 -11.91 -4.00 8.75
C GLY A 208 -12.53 -5.04 9.68
N LEU A 209 -13.86 -5.22 9.66
CA LEU A 209 -14.57 -6.08 10.59
C LEU A 209 -14.76 -7.50 10.01
N HIS A 210 -14.22 -8.50 10.71
CA HIS A 210 -14.42 -9.91 10.35
C HIS A 210 -15.77 -10.46 10.81
N HIS A 211 -16.29 -11.47 10.09
CA HIS A 211 -17.52 -12.18 10.47
C HIS A 211 -17.45 -12.77 11.88
N TYR A 212 -16.27 -13.19 12.35
CA TYR A 212 -16.07 -13.66 13.72
C TYR A 212 -16.61 -12.67 14.77
N TRP A 213 -16.30 -11.38 14.62
CA TRP A 213 -16.74 -10.34 15.53
C TRP A 213 -18.23 -10.01 15.34
N LEU A 214 -18.70 -9.98 14.08
CA LEU A 214 -20.12 -9.79 13.78
C LEU A 214 -21.02 -10.86 14.40
N LYS A 215 -20.54 -12.11 14.54
CA LYS A 215 -21.27 -13.16 15.25
C LYS A 215 -21.41 -12.87 16.74
N GLY A 216 -20.38 -12.29 17.36
CA GLY A 216 -20.37 -11.94 18.78
C GLY A 216 -21.15 -10.66 19.10
N PHE A 217 -21.25 -9.72 18.16
CA PHE A 217 -21.90 -8.43 18.36
C PHE A 217 -23.39 -8.45 17.98
N THR A 218 -24.19 -9.18 18.74
CA THR A 218 -25.65 -9.28 18.53
C THR A 218 -26.36 -7.93 18.56
N VAL A 219 -25.85 -6.97 19.36
CA VAL A 219 -26.37 -5.59 19.43
C VAL A 219 -26.32 -4.91 18.05
N CYS A 220 -25.31 -5.21 17.22
CA CYS A 220 -25.16 -4.63 15.89
C CYS A 220 -26.17 -5.18 14.87
N HIS A 221 -26.76 -6.35 15.09
CA HIS A 221 -27.68 -6.98 14.13
C HIS A 221 -28.93 -6.12 13.90
N SER A 222 -29.45 -5.51 14.97
CA SER A 222 -30.57 -4.57 14.89
C SER A 222 -30.27 -3.34 14.02
N MET A 223 -29.06 -2.77 14.17
CA MET A 223 -28.62 -1.62 13.40
C MET A 223 -28.39 -1.98 11.94
N LEU A 224 -27.77 -3.14 11.66
CA LEU A 224 -27.53 -3.63 10.30
C LEU A 224 -28.84 -3.90 9.56
N ALA A 225 -29.81 -4.57 10.20
CA ALA A 225 -31.13 -4.83 9.62
C ALA A 225 -31.81 -3.51 9.21
N ARG A 226 -31.76 -2.49 10.08
CA ARG A 226 -32.29 -1.16 9.77
C ARG A 226 -31.60 -0.53 8.56
N GLN A 227 -30.27 -0.56 8.50
CA GLN A 227 -29.52 0.01 7.37
C GLN A 227 -29.83 -0.72 6.05
N PHE A 228 -29.91 -2.04 6.07
CA PHE A 228 -30.27 -2.83 4.89
C PHE A 228 -31.70 -2.50 4.43
N GLN A 229 -32.65 -2.40 5.35
CA GLN A 229 -34.02 -2.01 5.00
C GLN A 229 -34.08 -0.61 4.39
N GLU A 230 -33.30 0.35 4.90
CA GLU A 230 -33.25 1.71 4.37
C GLU A 230 -32.64 1.77 2.96
N VAL A 231 -31.61 0.97 2.69
CA VAL A 231 -31.06 0.83 1.32
C VAL A 231 -32.10 0.19 0.40
N PHE A 232 -32.78 -0.85 0.85
CA PHE A 232 -33.81 -1.53 0.06
C PHE A 232 -34.94 -0.58 -0.34
N LYS A 233 -35.42 0.25 0.60
CA LYS A 233 -36.44 1.29 0.33
C LYS A 233 -35.97 2.35 -0.67
N LYS A 234 -34.69 2.73 -0.63
CA LYS A 234 -34.11 3.74 -1.53
C LYS A 234 -33.92 3.23 -2.96
N VAL A 235 -33.66 1.94 -3.12
CA VAL A 235 -33.42 1.27 -4.41
C VAL A 235 -34.71 0.81 -5.08
N ALA A 236 -35.83 0.74 -4.34
CA ALA A 236 -37.13 0.47 -4.92
C ALA A 236 -37.39 1.43 -6.10
N PRO A 237 -37.77 0.92 -7.29
CA PRO A 237 -37.98 1.75 -8.46
C PRO A 237 -39.01 2.82 -8.12
N LYS A 238 -38.65 4.10 -8.33
CA LYS A 238 -39.65 5.16 -8.40
C LYS A 238 -40.69 4.70 -9.44
N PRO A 239 -42.00 4.83 -9.15
CA PRO A 239 -43.04 4.39 -10.08
C PRO A 239 -42.74 4.98 -11.47
N LEU A 240 -42.97 4.17 -12.51
CA LEU A 240 -42.57 4.40 -13.90
C LEU A 240 -43.28 5.59 -14.61
N HIS A 241 -43.67 6.62 -13.85
CA HIS A 241 -44.31 7.85 -14.31
C HIS A 241 -43.55 9.09 -13.83
N TYR A 242 -42.22 9.13 -13.98
CA TYR A 242 -41.50 10.41 -14.03
C TYR A 242 -40.05 10.21 -14.54
N TRP A 243 -39.87 10.19 -15.86
CA TRP A 243 -38.62 10.70 -16.42
C TRP A 243 -38.73 12.22 -16.35
N ASP A 244 -38.24 12.77 -15.25
CA ASP A 244 -38.10 14.21 -15.07
C ASP A 244 -37.10 14.70 -16.14
N HIS A 245 -37.62 15.24 -17.24
CA HIS A 245 -36.84 15.98 -18.23
C HIS A 245 -36.44 17.33 -17.62
N SER A 246 -35.61 17.27 -16.59
CA SER A 246 -35.04 18.42 -15.90
C SER A 246 -33.53 18.22 -15.78
N PHE A 247 -32.87 18.00 -16.92
CA PHE A 247 -31.48 18.44 -17.08
C PHE A 247 -31.55 19.82 -17.73
N GLY A 248 -31.21 20.82 -16.91
CA GLY A 248 -31.36 22.24 -17.19
C GLY A 248 -30.69 22.73 -18.46
N SER A 249 -31.21 23.88 -18.88
CA SER A 249 -30.82 24.76 -19.98
C SER A 249 -29.31 25.01 -20.11
#